data_AF-F4HE75-F1
#
_entry.id   AF-F4HE75-F1
#
_cell.length_a   1.000
_cell.length_b   1.000
_cell.length_c   1.000
_cell.angle_alpha   90.00
_cell.angle_beta   90.00
_cell.angle_gamma   90.00
#
_symmetry.space_group_name_H-M   'P 1'
#
loop_
_entity.id
_entity.type
_entity.pdbx_description
1 polymer ?
#
loop_
_entity_poly.entity_id
_entity_poly.type
_entity_poly.pdbx_seq_one_letter_code
_entity_poly.pdbx_strand_id
1 'polypeptide(L)'
;MHVHLVFVTKYRRDVFTKAILDELKLIFESVCNDFKAKLVEFDGEDDHVHLLVEYPPKVAVSTLVNSLKGVSSRMIRKKNYSNIRKKLWGNQLWSPSYFAGSCGGAPISIIRQYIEQQQTPD
;
A
#
# COMPACT_ATOMS: atom_id res chain seq x y z
N MET A 1 3.59 0.58 -13.27
CA MET A 1 4.72 0.08 -12.44
C MET A 1 4.13 -0.62 -11.24
N HIS A 2 4.83 -1.59 -10.63
CA HIS A 2 4.34 -2.22 -9.40
C HIS A 2 5.21 -1.88 -8.20
N VAL A 3 4.57 -1.70 -7.05
CA VAL A 3 5.23 -1.52 -5.76
C VAL A 3 4.60 -2.45 -4.73
N HIS A 4 5.45 -3.13 -3.96
CA HIS A 4 5.07 -3.83 -2.75
C HIS A 4 5.21 -2.90 -1.55
N LEU A 5 4.10 -2.67 -0.86
CA LEU A 5 4.04 -1.84 0.34
C LEU A 5 3.76 -2.72 1.56
N VAL A 6 4.39 -2.38 2.69
CA VAL A 6 4.05 -2.97 3.99
C VAL A 6 3.74 -1.86 4.99
N PHE A 7 2.57 -1.97 5.64
CA PHE A 7 2.17 -1.07 6.73
C PHE A 7 2.05 -1.87 8.02
N VAL A 8 2.73 -1.41 9.06
CA VAL A 8 2.68 -2.01 10.40
C VAL A 8 1.82 -1.13 11.31
N THR A 9 1.01 -1.77 12.14
CA THR A 9 0.22 -1.10 13.18
C THR A 9 1.11 -0.31 14.13
N LYS A 10 0.54 0.73 14.75
CA LYS A 10 1.26 1.52 15.74
C LYS A 10 1.65 0.60 16.92
N TYR A 11 2.92 0.63 17.30
CA TYR A 11 3.50 -0.23 18.34
C TYR A 11 3.39 -1.74 18.05
N ARG A 12 3.14 -2.11 16.78
CA ARG A 12 3.06 -3.52 16.36
C ARG A 12 2.07 -4.30 17.22
N ARG A 13 0.85 -3.77 17.34
CA ARG A 13 -0.22 -4.32 18.15
C ARG A 13 -1.12 -5.17 17.28
N ASP A 14 -1.41 -6.36 17.77
CA ASP A 14 -2.26 -7.36 17.11
C ASP A 14 -3.73 -6.91 17.16
N VAL A 15 -4.12 -5.99 16.29
CA VAL A 15 -5.45 -5.36 16.27
C VAL A 15 -6.27 -5.72 15.04
N PHE A 16 -5.69 -6.41 14.07
CA PHE A 16 -6.42 -6.84 12.90
C PHE A 16 -7.07 -8.20 13.13
N THR A 17 -8.35 -8.25 12.79
CA THR A 17 -9.12 -9.48 12.61
C THR A 17 -9.45 -9.60 11.13
N LYS A 18 -9.91 -10.77 10.70
CA LYS A 18 -10.34 -10.99 9.30
C LYS A 18 -11.34 -9.92 8.83
N ALA A 19 -12.34 -9.60 9.65
CA ALA A 19 -13.33 -8.56 9.34
C ALA A 19 -12.70 -7.15 9.15
N ILE A 20 -11.65 -6.82 9.92
CA ILE A 20 -10.95 -5.55 9.76
C ILE A 20 -10.07 -5.56 8.49
N LEU A 21 -9.43 -6.68 8.19
CA LEU A 21 -8.65 -6.85 6.96
C LEU A 21 -9.54 -6.74 5.71
N ASP A 22 -10.72 -7.35 5.72
CA ASP A 22 -11.66 -7.28 4.61
C ASP A 22 -12.15 -5.83 4.37
N GLU A 23 -12.41 -5.07 5.44
CA GLU A 23 -12.73 -3.63 5.33
C GLU A 23 -11.54 -2.79 4.87
N LEU A 24 -10.33 -3.09 5.35
CA LEU A 24 -9.10 -2.43 4.90
C LEU A 24 -8.89 -2.63 3.39
N LYS A 25 -9.13 -3.84 2.87
CA LYS A 25 -9.05 -4.13 1.44
C LYS A 25 -9.93 -3.19 0.63
N LEU A 26 -11.20 -3.06 0.98
CA LEU A 26 -12.15 -2.18 0.30
C LEU A 26 -11.72 -0.71 0.35
N ILE A 27 -11.21 -0.25 1.50
CA ILE A 27 -10.70 1.11 1.64
C ILE A 27 -9.47 1.33 0.74
N PHE A 28 -8.53 0.38 0.74
CA PHE A 28 -7.32 0.49 -0.08
C PHE A 28 -7.63 0.42 -1.58
N GLU A 29 -8.58 -0.41 -2.01
CA GLU A 29 -9.08 -0.43 -3.39
C GLU A 29 -9.65 0.94 -3.80
N SER A 30 -10.51 1.52 -2.96
CA SER A 30 -11.08 2.85 -3.20
C SER A 30 -9.99 3.92 -3.34
N VAL A 31 -9.03 3.95 -2.41
CA VAL A 31 -7.94 4.94 -2.45
C VAL A 31 -7.03 4.71 -3.66
N CYS A 32 -6.74 3.46 -4.04
CA CYS A 32 -5.96 3.20 -5.26
C CYS A 32 -6.68 3.75 -6.49
N ASN A 33 -8.00 3.54 -6.60
CA ASN A 33 -8.80 4.05 -7.72
C ASN A 33 -8.75 5.57 -7.83
N ASP A 34 -8.80 6.31 -6.72
CA ASP A 34 -8.66 7.77 -6.70
C ASP A 34 -7.33 8.25 -7.32
N PHE A 35 -6.28 7.43 -7.19
CA PHE A 35 -4.95 7.69 -7.76
C PHE A 35 -4.77 7.14 -9.18
N LYS A 36 -5.81 6.58 -9.78
CA LYS A 36 -5.73 5.80 -11.03
C LYS A 36 -4.72 4.64 -10.92
N ALA A 37 -4.57 4.12 -9.70
CA ALA A 37 -3.80 2.94 -9.37
C ALA A 37 -4.76 1.76 -9.16
N LYS A 38 -4.22 0.54 -9.13
CA LYS A 38 -4.96 -0.69 -8.92
C LYS A 38 -4.32 -1.47 -7.78
N LEU A 39 -5.12 -1.82 -6.77
CA LEU A 39 -4.72 -2.81 -5.79
C LEU A 39 -4.75 -4.19 -6.48
N VAL A 40 -3.57 -4.77 -6.68
CA VAL A 40 -3.42 -6.05 -7.38
C VAL A 40 -3.60 -7.22 -6.41
N GLU A 41 -2.95 -7.13 -5.24
CA GLU A 41 -3.03 -8.15 -4.19
C GLU A 41 -3.01 -7.49 -2.81
N PHE A 42 -3.71 -8.09 -1.86
CA PHE A 42 -3.77 -7.61 -0.49
C PHE A 42 -3.97 -8.76 0.50
N ASP A 43 -3.10 -8.82 1.48
CA ASP A 43 -3.28 -9.68 2.65
C ASP A 43 -2.59 -9.06 3.88
N GLY A 44 -2.80 -9.64 5.05
CA GLY A 44 -2.15 -9.18 6.26
C GLY A 44 -2.28 -10.15 7.43
N GLU A 45 -1.46 -9.91 8.43
CA GLU A 45 -1.51 -10.59 9.72
C GLU A 45 -2.22 -9.69 10.75
N ASP A 46 -2.11 -10.02 12.03
CA ASP A 46 -2.79 -9.32 13.10
C ASP A 46 -2.20 -7.93 13.39
N ASP A 47 -0.94 -7.68 13.04
CA ASP A 47 -0.19 -6.46 13.34
C ASP A 47 0.30 -5.69 12.09
N HIS A 48 0.17 -6.23 10.86
CA HIS A 48 0.64 -5.60 9.63
C HIS A 48 -0.10 -6.06 8.37
N VAL A 49 0.02 -5.29 7.29
CA VAL A 49 -0.59 -5.58 5.98
C VAL A 49 0.39 -5.41 4.83
N HIS A 50 0.22 -6.22 3.79
CA HIS A 50 0.96 -6.22 2.54
C HIS A 50 0.04 -5.80 1.39
N LEU A 51 0.50 -4.86 0.56
CA LEU A 51 -0.21 -4.43 -0.64
C LEU A 51 0.71 -4.57 -1.85
N LEU A 52 0.24 -5.23 -2.91
CA LEU A 52 0.83 -5.09 -4.25
C LEU A 52 -0.01 -4.09 -5.03
N VAL A 53 0.58 -2.97 -5.43
CA VAL A 53 -0.13 -1.91 -6.13
C VAL A 53 0.50 -1.66 -7.49
N GLU A 54 -0.32 -1.72 -8.53
CA GLU A 54 0.01 -1.18 -9.85
C GLU A 54 -0.34 0.31 -9.88
N TYR A 55 0.61 1.17 -10.23
CA TYR A 55 0.40 2.62 -10.21
C TYR A 55 1.01 3.34 -11.42
N PRO A 56 0.45 4.51 -11.81
CA PRO A 56 1.00 5.34 -12.86
C PRO A 56 2.37 5.95 -12.48
N PRO A 57 3.34 6.05 -13.41
CA PRO A 57 4.65 6.62 -13.14
C PRO A 57 4.66 8.05 -12.58
N LYS A 58 3.65 8.85 -12.92
CA LYS A 58 3.49 10.22 -12.42
C LYS A 58 3.07 10.30 -10.94
N VAL A 59 2.62 9.21 -10.35
CA VAL A 59 2.18 9.17 -8.94
C VAL A 59 3.40 8.88 -8.07
N ALA A 60 3.73 9.83 -7.20
CA ALA A 60 4.74 9.61 -6.16
C ALA A 60 4.22 8.58 -5.16
N VAL A 61 5.03 7.53 -4.90
CA VAL A 61 4.68 6.45 -3.95
C VAL A 61 4.39 7.02 -2.56
N SER A 62 5.14 8.01 -2.10
CA SER A 62 4.94 8.66 -0.81
C SER A 62 3.55 9.30 -0.68
N THR A 63 3.05 9.95 -1.73
CA THR A 63 1.72 10.57 -1.74
C THR A 63 0.61 9.51 -1.70
N LEU A 64 0.78 8.41 -2.44
CA LEU A 64 -0.14 7.28 -2.41
C LEU A 64 -0.16 6.64 -1.02
N VAL A 65 1.01 6.36 -0.42
CA VAL A 65 1.14 5.78 0.92
C VAL A 65 0.50 6.68 1.98
N ASN A 66 0.71 8.00 1.92
CA ASN A 66 0.10 8.94 2.85
C ASN A 66 -1.43 8.87 2.80
N SER A 67 -2.00 8.76 1.59
CA SER A 67 -3.45 8.64 1.40
C SER A 67 -3.97 7.30 1.88
N LEU A 68 -3.31 6.20 1.51
CA LEU A 68 -3.67 4.84 1.95
C LEU A 68 -3.70 4.76 3.48
N LYS A 69 -2.63 5.18 4.16
CA LYS A 69 -2.53 5.12 5.63
C LYS A 69 -3.47 6.12 6.32
N GLY A 70 -3.62 7.33 5.79
CA GLY A 70 -4.47 8.37 6.37
C GLY A 70 -5.96 8.01 6.31
N VAL A 71 -6.45 7.66 5.11
CA VAL A 71 -7.87 7.33 4.89
C VAL A 71 -8.24 6.05 5.64
N SER A 72 -7.44 4.98 5.54
CA SER A 72 -7.68 3.74 6.27
C SER A 72 -7.71 3.95 7.78
N SER A 73 -6.74 4.69 8.34
CA SER A 73 -6.70 4.99 9.78
C SER A 73 -7.98 5.71 10.23
N ARG A 74 -8.44 6.72 9.48
CA ARG A 74 -9.67 7.46 9.79
C ARG A 74 -10.91 6.57 9.71
N MET A 75 -11.06 5.83 8.61
CA MET A 75 -12.27 5.04 8.33
C MET A 75 -12.41 3.86 9.30
N ILE A 76 -11.33 3.10 9.54
CA ILE A 76 -11.34 1.98 10.48
C ILE A 76 -11.60 2.45 11.91
N ARG A 77 -11.01 3.57 12.33
CA ARG A 77 -11.26 4.11 13.68
C ARG A 77 -12.70 4.58 13.87
N LYS A 78 -13.36 5.09 12.83
CA LYS A 78 -14.78 5.46 12.87
C LYS A 78 -15.70 4.27 13.13
N LYS A 79 -15.29 3.06 12.77
CA LYS A 79 -16.05 1.81 13.02
C LYS A 79 -16.03 1.37 14.50
N ASN A 80 -15.17 1.97 15.33
CA ASN A 80 -15.10 1.76 16.77
C ASN A 80 -14.92 0.28 17.20
N TYR A 81 -14.10 -0.48 16.47
CA TYR A 81 -13.78 -1.86 16.83
C TYR A 81 -13.12 -1.95 18.22
N SER A 82 -13.63 -2.87 19.05
CA SER A 82 -13.23 -2.96 20.46
C SER A 82 -11.76 -3.35 20.64
N ASN A 83 -11.24 -4.21 19.77
CA ASN A 83 -9.83 -4.64 19.75
C ASN A 83 -8.86 -3.49 19.43
N ILE A 84 -9.23 -2.60 18.50
CA ILE A 84 -8.46 -1.38 18.19
C ILE A 84 -8.52 -0.41 19.36
N ARG A 85 -9.72 -0.09 19.87
CA ARG A 85 -9.89 0.88 20.96
C ARG A 85 -9.13 0.48 22.24
N LYS A 86 -9.13 -0.81 22.57
CA LYS A 86 -8.45 -1.33 23.78
C LYS A 86 -6.93 -1.32 23.65
N LYS A 87 -6.38 -1.61 22.47
CA LYS A 87 -4.93 -1.75 22.26
C LYS A 87 -4.25 -0.47 21.72
N LEU A 88 -5.00 0.44 21.10
CA LEU A 88 -4.50 1.66 20.47
C LEU A 88 -5.24 2.91 20.96
N TRP A 89 -4.85 3.40 22.14
CA TRP A 89 -5.45 4.58 22.81
C TRP A 89 -5.17 5.93 22.15
N GLY A 90 -4.14 6.04 21.30
CA GLY A 90 -3.88 7.26 20.52
C GLY A 90 -4.82 7.41 19.31
N ASN A 91 -4.57 8.40 18.45
CA ASN A 91 -5.35 8.64 17.21
C ASN A 91 -4.73 7.99 15.96
N GLN A 92 -3.68 7.18 16.12
CA GLN A 92 -2.92 6.58 15.02
C GLN A 92 -3.22 5.08 14.92
N LEU A 93 -3.58 4.60 13.73
CA LEU A 93 -3.66 3.15 13.45
C LEU A 93 -2.29 2.58 13.10
N TRP A 94 -1.53 3.30 12.27
CA TRP A 94 -0.27 2.84 11.70
C TRP A 94 0.94 3.42 12.41
N SER A 95 2.06 2.69 12.35
CA SER A 95 3.40 3.25 12.53
C SER A 95 3.61 4.41 11.54
N PRO A 96 4.42 5.45 11.86
CA PRO A 96 4.77 6.47 10.86
C PRO A 96 5.54 5.88 9.67
N SER A 97 6.36 4.86 9.89
CA SER A 97 7.16 4.19 8.85
C SER A 97 6.32 3.30 7.93
N TYR A 98 6.87 2.98 6.75
CA TYR A 98 6.35 2.00 5.81
C TYR A 98 7.52 1.38 5.03
N PHE A 99 7.30 0.19 4.47
CA PHE A 99 8.19 -0.38 3.46
C PHE A 99 7.64 -0.09 2.06
N ALA A 100 8.52 0.15 1.11
CA ALA A 100 8.21 0.21 -0.32
C ALA A 100 9.33 -0.45 -1.12
N GLY A 101 9.00 -1.53 -1.83
CA GLY A 101 9.91 -2.23 -2.73
C GLY A 101 9.33 -2.26 -4.15
N SER A 102 10.14 -1.97 -5.17
CA SER A 102 9.70 -2.10 -6.55
C SER A 102 9.54 -3.58 -6.92
N CYS A 103 8.48 -3.90 -7.66
CA CYS A 103 8.23 -5.25 -8.15
C CYS A 103 8.18 -5.21 -9.68
N GLY A 104 9.08 -5.94 -10.34
CA GLY A 104 9.09 -6.06 -11.79
C GLY A 104 9.57 -4.80 -12.52
N GLY A 105 10.86 -4.79 -12.86
CA GLY A 105 11.35 -4.12 -14.06
C GLY A 105 11.48 -5.16 -15.18
N ALA A 106 11.44 -4.73 -16.45
CA ALA A 106 11.98 -5.57 -17.50
C ALA A 106 13.44 -5.93 -17.13
N PRO A 107 13.88 -7.19 -17.31
CA PRO A 107 15.27 -7.55 -17.06
C PRO A 107 16.20 -6.55 -17.75
N ILE A 108 17.32 -6.19 -17.11
CA ILE A 108 18.28 -5.22 -17.66
C ILE A 108 18.69 -5.61 -19.09
N SER A 109 18.76 -6.91 -19.40
CA SER A 109 19.00 -7.44 -20.74
C SER A 109 17.95 -7.01 -21.77
N ILE A 110 16.66 -7.03 -21.42
CA ILE A 110 15.56 -6.61 -22.30
C ILE A 110 15.61 -5.11 -22.57
N ILE A 111 15.87 -4.31 -21.53
CA ILE A 111 16.01 -2.85 -21.69
C ILE A 111 17.21 -2.52 -22.59
N ARG A 112 18.35 -3.19 -22.38
CA ARG A 112 19.55 -3.01 -23.19
C ARG A 112 19.31 -3.38 -24.66
N GLN A 113 18.69 -4.53 -24.92
CA GLN A 113 18.33 -4.93 -26.28
C GLN A 113 17.38 -3.93 -26.93
N TYR A 114 16.40 -3.42 -26.20
CA TYR A 114 15.50 -2.37 -26.70
C TYR A 114 16.25 -1.10 -27.10
N ILE A 115 17.25 -0.66 -26.31
CA ILE A 115 18.09 0.51 -26.62
C ILE A 115 18.94 0.26 -27.86
N GLU A 116 19.59 -0.90 -27.96
CA GLU A 116 20.42 -1.29 -29.11
C GLU A 116 19.63 -1.36 -30.42
N GLN A 117 18.32 -1.62 -30.34
CA GLN A 117 17.42 -1.71 -31.50
C GLN A 117 16.77 -0.37 -31.88
N GLN A 118 17.01 0.72 -31.13
CA GLN A 118 16.53 2.05 -31.52
C GLN A 118 17.36 2.57 -32.70
N GLN A 119 16.70 3.05 -33.74
CA GLN A 119 17.38 3.68 -34.88
C GLN A 119 17.95 5.04 -34.47
N THR A 120 19.25 5.22 -34.64
CA THR A 120 19.90 6.53 -34.54
C THR A 120 19.65 7.29 -35.84
N PRO A 121 19.00 8.46 -35.81
CA PRO A 121 18.85 9.31 -37.00
C PRO A 121 20.21 9.84 -37.47
N ASP A 122 20.31 10.15 -38.77
CA ASP A 122 21.49 10.79 -39.39
C ASP A 122 21.76 12.21 -38.88
#